data_AF-A0A179D1Z3-F1
#
_entry.id   AF-A0A179D1Z3-F1
#
_cell.length_a   1.000
_cell.length_b   1.000
_cell.length_c   1.000
_cell.angle_alpha   90.00
_cell.angle_beta   90.00
_cell.angle_gamma   90.00
#
_symmetry.space_group_name_H-M   'P 1'
#
loop_
_entity.id
_entity.type
_entity.pdbx_description
1 polymer ?
#
loop_
_entity_poly.entity_id
_entity_poly.type
_entity_poly.pdbx_seq_one_letter_code
_entity_poly.pdbx_strand_id
1 'polypeptide(L)'
;MSDNCEKSIEFFKKYGVLILLFLIFLLALVFYYYYVSLGWWNFSELSSDWANFGSYSAGIFTGITFLGVLYQIYLTAKYQAKQDFERVFFMLLEQHNAQINHLDNKNIINDLYKYLTEEVKYSRLDDIKVNLNFGEKSSKYSDLNAYFLVLYRILKFLSNNVKYNCNNQYSSILRSFISRKLLFLLSFHLCINLDDKQYKSYREYINSFSFLEHMDLLAVEADFINGYLAQGKPSLEDIYENIARVVNGYSKTKNFSRQFEGILNKRKNREFMIEGYEKAEFILSKRKYFFIYLLSVFSEKAFKGNPYYRDMMITYQSYISKMKKDLNIQELK
;
A
#
# COMPACT_ATOMS: atom_id res chain seq x y z
N MET A 1 6.25 25.81 19.32
CA MET A 1 6.82 25.07 20.46
C MET A 1 7.46 23.74 20.02
N SER A 2 6.89 23.04 19.02
CA SER A 2 7.48 21.83 18.38
C SER A 2 8.86 22.08 17.76
N ASP A 3 9.02 23.12 16.93
CA ASP A 3 10.26 23.38 16.17
C ASP A 3 11.49 23.70 17.02
N ASN A 4 11.30 24.42 18.13
CA ASN A 4 12.41 24.77 19.04
C ASN A 4 12.87 23.57 19.88
N CYS A 5 11.96 22.61 20.12
CA CYS A 5 12.30 21.35 20.78
C CYS A 5 13.09 20.46 19.80
N GLU A 6 12.65 20.34 18.56
CA GLU A 6 13.31 19.51 17.55
C GLU A 6 14.74 19.99 17.22
N LYS A 7 14.95 21.31 17.12
CA LYS A 7 16.28 21.91 16.91
C LYS A 7 17.24 21.72 18.09
N SER A 8 16.76 21.84 19.33
CA SER A 8 17.60 21.59 20.51
C SER A 8 17.97 20.11 20.62
N ILE A 9 17.09 19.21 20.20
CA ILE A 9 17.32 17.76 20.17
C ILE A 9 18.39 17.37 19.12
N GLU A 10 18.36 17.94 17.91
CA GLU A 10 19.40 17.68 16.90
C GLU A 10 20.78 18.15 17.37
N PHE A 11 20.83 19.29 18.05
CA PHE A 11 22.04 19.78 18.70
C PHE A 11 22.57 18.77 19.73
N PHE A 12 21.70 18.19 20.57
CA PHE A 12 22.10 17.15 21.53
C PHE A 12 22.57 15.85 20.86
N LYS A 13 21.94 15.40 19.78
CA LYS A 13 22.44 14.21 19.05
C LYS A 13 23.83 14.43 18.47
N LYS A 14 24.09 15.64 17.98
CA LYS A 14 25.35 15.98 17.31
C LYS A 14 26.48 16.29 18.29
N TYR A 15 26.18 16.93 19.41
CA TYR A 15 27.18 17.46 20.35
C TYR A 15 27.08 16.89 21.77
N GLY A 16 26.09 16.07 22.09
CA GLY A 16 25.88 15.56 23.46
C GLY A 16 27.07 14.78 24.03
N VAL A 17 27.71 13.95 23.19
CA VAL A 17 28.94 13.22 23.58
C VAL A 17 30.09 14.19 23.83
N LEU A 18 30.25 15.23 22.99
CA LEU A 18 31.28 16.26 23.16
C LEU A 18 31.05 17.09 24.44
N ILE A 19 29.81 17.44 24.75
CA ILE A 19 29.44 18.18 25.96
C ILE A 19 29.70 17.31 27.20
N LEU A 20 29.36 16.02 27.16
CA LEU A 20 29.63 15.09 28.26
C LEU A 20 31.14 14.94 28.50
N LEU A 21 31.93 14.76 27.44
CA LEU A 21 33.39 14.68 27.53
C LEU A 21 34.01 15.98 28.08
N PHE A 22 33.47 17.13 27.67
CA PHE A 22 33.90 18.43 28.20
C PHE A 22 33.58 18.59 29.69
N LEU A 23 32.42 18.14 30.15
CA LEU A 23 32.05 18.18 31.57
C LEU A 23 32.91 17.24 32.41
N ILE A 24 33.23 16.04 31.90
CA ILE A 24 34.17 15.11 32.54
C ILE A 24 35.57 15.73 32.62
N PHE A 25 36.02 16.40 31.55
CA PHE A 25 37.29 17.11 31.52
C PHE A 25 37.34 18.26 32.54
N LEU A 26 36.29 19.07 32.65
CA LEU A 26 36.20 20.11 33.68
C LEU A 26 36.27 19.52 35.10
N LEU A 27 35.60 18.40 35.34
CA LEU A 27 35.62 17.73 36.63
C LEU A 27 37.02 17.18 36.96
N ALA A 28 37.73 16.65 35.97
CA ALA A 28 39.13 16.26 36.09
C ALA A 28 40.07 17.45 36.36
N LEU A 29 39.82 18.62 35.75
CA LEU A 29 40.58 19.85 36.03
C LEU A 29 40.34 20.36 37.45
N VAL A 30 39.10 20.34 37.94
CA VAL A 30 38.79 20.68 39.33
C VAL A 30 39.52 19.72 40.27
N PHE A 31 39.46 18.41 40.01
CA PHE A 31 40.16 17.42 40.82
C PHE A 31 41.69 17.62 40.79
N TYR A 32 42.26 17.89 39.61
CA TYR A 32 43.68 18.16 39.44
C TYR A 32 44.13 19.43 40.18
N TYR A 33 43.34 20.52 40.11
CA TYR A 33 43.64 21.76 40.82
C TYR A 33 43.73 21.52 42.33
N TYR A 34 42.76 20.81 42.92
CA TYR A 34 42.80 20.49 44.35
C TYR A 34 43.93 19.50 44.69
N TYR A 35 44.21 18.53 43.81
CA TYR A 35 45.32 17.57 43.97
C TYR A 35 46.69 18.26 43.98
N VAL A 36 46.90 19.28 43.14
CA VAL A 36 48.16 20.05 43.08
C VAL A 36 48.24 21.10 44.19
N SER A 37 47.13 21.80 44.45
CA SER A 37 47.04 22.88 45.45
C SER A 37 47.33 22.41 46.88
N LEU A 38 46.99 21.17 47.22
CA LEU A 38 47.12 20.65 48.60
C LEU A 38 48.43 19.89 48.84
N GLY A 39 49.24 19.68 47.80
CA GLY A 39 50.43 18.85 47.87
C GLY A 39 50.11 17.35 47.79
N TRP A 40 51.10 16.57 47.34
CA TRP A 40 50.94 15.13 47.14
C TRP A 40 50.54 14.47 48.48
N TRP A 41 49.37 13.82 48.50
CA TRP A 41 48.83 13.02 49.63
C TRP A 41 48.29 13.78 50.85
N ASN A 42 48.22 15.11 50.83
CA ASN A 42 47.62 15.87 51.94
C ASN A 42 46.17 16.28 51.63
N PHE A 43 45.28 16.03 52.57
CA PHE A 43 43.90 16.54 52.53
C PHE A 43 43.84 17.92 53.16
N SER A 44 43.03 18.84 52.64
CA SER A 44 42.82 20.13 53.30
C SER A 44 42.20 19.92 54.68
N GLU A 45 42.81 20.52 55.70
CA GLU A 45 42.24 20.58 57.06
C GLU A 45 41.18 21.69 57.18
N LEU A 46 41.11 22.61 56.20
CA LEU A 46 40.16 23.72 56.19
C LEU A 46 38.82 23.28 55.59
N SER A 47 37.75 23.43 56.37
CA SER A 47 36.38 23.14 55.93
C SER A 47 35.95 23.99 54.72
N SER A 48 36.53 25.17 54.51
CA SER A 48 36.21 26.07 53.40
C SER A 48 36.59 25.48 52.02
N ASP A 49 37.69 24.73 51.95
CA ASP A 49 38.20 24.21 50.69
C ASP A 49 37.32 23.06 50.18
N TRP A 50 36.83 22.23 51.10
CA TRP A 50 35.84 21.20 50.82
C TRP A 50 34.49 21.79 50.40
N ALA A 51 34.10 22.92 50.99
CA ALA A 51 32.88 23.64 50.59
C ALA A 51 32.99 24.20 49.16
N ASN A 52 34.15 24.74 48.78
CA ASN A 52 34.41 25.24 47.43
C ASN A 52 34.45 24.08 46.40
N PHE A 53 35.19 23.01 46.69
CA PHE A 53 35.22 21.80 45.84
C PHE A 53 33.83 21.21 45.64
N GLY A 54 33.06 21.08 46.72
CA GLY A 54 31.68 20.60 46.69
C GLY A 54 30.80 21.49 45.81
N SER A 55 30.95 22.82 45.88
CA SER A 55 30.19 23.77 45.07
C SER A 55 30.48 23.65 43.57
N TYR A 56 31.75 23.53 43.17
CA TYR A 56 32.13 23.33 41.76
C TYR A 56 31.66 21.98 41.23
N SER A 57 31.87 20.91 42.01
CA SER A 57 31.43 19.56 41.66
C SER A 57 29.90 19.50 41.52
N ALA A 58 29.17 20.10 42.47
CA ALA A 58 27.71 20.19 42.43
C ALA A 58 27.21 20.95 41.19
N GLY A 59 27.88 22.02 40.78
CA GLY A 59 27.56 22.73 39.54
C GLY A 59 27.67 21.85 38.29
N ILE A 60 28.77 21.08 38.17
CA ILE A 60 28.98 20.15 37.04
C ILE A 60 27.93 19.03 37.05
N PHE A 61 27.69 18.40 38.21
CA PHE A 61 26.69 17.34 38.33
C PHE A 61 25.26 17.84 38.06
N THR A 62 24.93 19.06 38.48
CA THR A 62 23.64 19.70 38.16
C THR A 62 23.50 19.89 36.65
N GLY A 63 24.56 20.36 35.97
CA GLY A 63 24.62 20.45 34.52
C GLY A 63 24.35 19.11 33.83
N ILE A 64 25.10 18.06 34.20
CA ILE A 64 24.92 16.69 33.66
C ILE A 64 23.48 16.20 33.89
N THR A 65 22.96 16.38 35.10
CA THR A 65 21.59 15.97 35.47
C THR A 65 20.55 16.66 34.60
N PHE A 66 20.70 17.96 34.36
CA PHE A 66 19.82 18.72 33.48
C PHE A 66 19.83 18.19 32.03
N LEU A 67 21.02 17.88 31.48
CA LEU A 67 21.13 17.27 30.14
C LEU A 67 20.44 15.89 30.10
N GLY A 68 20.61 15.10 31.17
CA GLY A 68 19.94 13.81 31.32
C GLY A 68 18.42 13.94 31.30
N VAL A 69 17.86 14.92 32.03
CA VAL A 69 16.43 15.21 32.04
C VAL A 69 15.93 15.64 30.66
N LEU A 70 16.66 16.52 29.95
CA LEU A 70 16.29 16.91 28.58
C LEU A 70 16.26 15.72 27.61
N TYR A 71 17.26 14.85 27.69
CA TYR A 71 17.31 13.64 26.88
C TYR A 71 16.17 12.67 27.22
N GLN A 72 15.85 12.53 28.51
CA GLN A 72 14.73 11.71 28.96
C GLN A 72 13.39 12.26 28.42
N ILE A 73 13.16 13.56 28.51
CA ILE A 73 11.96 14.20 27.95
C ILE A 73 11.85 13.92 26.44
N TYR A 74 12.96 13.99 25.71
CA TYR A 74 12.99 13.65 24.28
C TYR A 74 12.59 12.19 24.02
N LEU A 75 13.21 11.24 24.72
CA LEU A 75 12.88 9.83 24.58
C LEU A 75 11.41 9.58 24.90
N THR A 76 10.93 10.12 26.02
CA THR A 76 9.54 10.04 26.42
C THR A 76 8.60 10.58 25.35
N ALA A 77 8.87 11.76 24.77
CA ALA A 77 8.05 12.33 23.69
C ALA A 77 8.03 11.43 22.44
N LYS A 78 9.18 10.84 22.07
CA LYS A 78 9.27 9.91 20.94
C LYS A 78 8.48 8.62 21.19
N TYR A 79 8.59 8.05 22.40
CA TYR A 79 7.84 6.85 22.77
C TYR A 79 6.35 7.12 22.85
N GLN A 80 5.94 8.26 23.42
CA GLN A 80 4.54 8.70 23.48
C GLN A 80 3.96 8.85 22.08
N ALA A 81 4.66 9.51 21.15
CA ALA A 81 4.15 9.67 19.78
C ALA A 81 3.95 8.33 19.05
N LYS A 82 4.76 7.31 19.35
CA LYS A 82 4.56 5.95 18.83
C LYS A 82 3.38 5.25 19.51
N GLN A 83 3.26 5.36 20.83
CA GLN A 83 2.15 4.79 21.59
C GLN A 83 0.80 5.40 21.19
N ASP A 84 0.75 6.71 20.95
CA ASP A 84 -0.44 7.42 20.49
C ASP A 84 -0.85 6.93 19.09
N PHE A 85 0.14 6.77 18.19
CA PHE A 85 -0.10 6.15 16.89
C PHE A 85 -0.68 4.73 17.03
N GLU A 86 -0.06 3.89 17.85
CA GLU A 86 -0.51 2.50 18.08
C GLU A 86 -1.91 2.46 18.67
N ARG A 87 -2.21 3.31 19.65
CA ARG A 87 -3.54 3.43 20.25
C ARG A 87 -4.61 3.78 19.21
N VAL A 88 -4.36 4.80 18.38
CA VAL A 88 -5.29 5.20 17.32
C VAL A 88 -5.42 4.10 16.27
N PHE A 89 -4.32 3.44 15.89
CA PHE A 89 -4.35 2.31 14.96
C PHE A 89 -5.22 1.16 15.49
N PHE A 90 -5.01 0.72 16.74
CA PHE A 90 -5.76 -0.39 17.31
C PHE A 90 -7.23 -0.04 17.54
N MET A 91 -7.55 1.20 17.89
CA MET A 91 -8.94 1.68 17.96
C MET A 91 -9.62 1.64 16.58
N LEU A 92 -8.93 2.06 15.53
CA LEU A 92 -9.42 1.96 14.15
C LEU A 92 -9.56 0.49 13.71
N LEU A 93 -8.63 -0.38 14.11
CA LEU A 93 -8.68 -1.81 13.83
C LEU A 93 -9.86 -2.49 14.52
N GLU A 94 -10.17 -2.10 15.76
CA GLU A 94 -11.35 -2.56 16.49
C GLU A 94 -12.64 -2.13 15.77
N GLN A 95 -12.73 -0.86 15.36
CA GLN A 95 -13.86 -0.37 14.55
C GLN A 95 -13.97 -1.12 13.22
N HIS A 96 -12.85 -1.42 12.57
CA HIS A 96 -12.81 -2.25 11.38
C HIS A 96 -13.38 -3.65 11.62
N ASN A 97 -12.97 -4.31 12.70
CA ASN A 97 -13.44 -5.64 13.04
C ASN A 97 -14.94 -5.65 13.40
N ALA A 98 -15.43 -4.62 14.10
CA ALA A 98 -16.85 -4.45 14.35
C ALA A 98 -17.67 -4.33 13.06
N GLN A 99 -17.15 -3.60 12.06
CA GLN A 99 -17.80 -3.48 10.75
C GLN A 99 -17.77 -4.80 9.97
N ILE A 100 -16.64 -5.53 9.97
CA ILE A 100 -16.58 -6.87 9.36
C ILE A 100 -17.61 -7.81 9.99
N ASN A 101 -17.67 -7.87 11.33
CA ASN A 101 -18.63 -8.70 12.04
C ASN A 101 -20.08 -8.32 11.69
N HIS A 102 -20.38 -7.03 11.54
CA HIS A 102 -21.69 -6.58 11.09
C HIS A 102 -22.02 -7.06 9.65
N LEU A 103 -21.05 -6.99 8.73
CA LEU A 103 -21.22 -7.51 7.37
C LEU A 103 -21.41 -9.03 7.34
N ASP A 104 -20.65 -9.76 8.15
CA ASP A 104 -20.73 -11.23 8.26
C ASP A 104 -22.05 -11.67 8.88
N ASN A 105 -22.51 -11.02 9.96
CA ASN A 105 -23.80 -11.32 10.60
C ASN A 105 -24.99 -11.14 9.64
N LYS A 106 -24.89 -10.16 8.72
CA LYS A 106 -25.90 -9.93 7.67
C LYS A 106 -25.65 -10.75 6.40
N ASN A 107 -24.63 -11.62 6.40
CA ASN A 107 -24.17 -12.41 5.25
C ASN A 107 -23.84 -11.59 3.99
N ILE A 108 -23.56 -10.29 4.14
CA ILE A 108 -23.39 -9.36 3.01
C ILE A 108 -22.22 -9.76 2.12
N ILE A 109 -21.10 -10.15 2.72
CA ILE A 109 -19.88 -10.52 1.99
C ILE A 109 -20.14 -11.74 1.10
N ASN A 110 -20.78 -12.79 1.64
CA ASN A 110 -21.06 -13.99 0.87
C ASN A 110 -22.10 -13.73 -0.21
N ASP A 111 -23.16 -12.98 0.09
CA ASP A 111 -24.23 -12.70 -0.87
C ASP A 111 -23.72 -11.87 -2.06
N LEU A 112 -22.93 -10.82 -1.80
CA LEU A 112 -22.35 -10.00 -2.86
C LEU A 112 -21.27 -10.75 -3.63
N TYR A 113 -20.46 -11.57 -2.95
CA TYR A 113 -19.47 -12.40 -3.62
C TYR A 113 -20.16 -13.38 -4.59
N LYS A 114 -21.16 -14.12 -4.10
CA LYS A 114 -21.96 -15.06 -4.90
C LYS A 114 -22.61 -14.37 -6.10
N TYR A 115 -23.24 -13.21 -5.87
CA TYR A 115 -23.83 -12.41 -6.93
C TYR A 115 -22.82 -12.12 -8.04
N LEU A 116 -21.61 -11.65 -7.69
CA LEU A 116 -20.58 -11.28 -8.66
C LEU A 116 -19.93 -12.49 -9.35
N THR A 117 -19.75 -13.60 -8.65
CA THR A 117 -19.04 -14.78 -9.20
C THR A 117 -19.95 -15.79 -9.88
N GLU A 118 -21.26 -15.76 -9.62
CA GLU A 118 -22.22 -16.74 -10.15
C GLU A 118 -23.32 -16.07 -10.97
N GLU A 119 -24.02 -15.07 -10.41
CA GLU A 119 -25.24 -14.51 -11.02
C GLU A 119 -24.94 -13.54 -12.17
N VAL A 120 -23.96 -12.65 -12.00
CA VAL A 120 -23.59 -11.63 -13.01
C VAL A 120 -22.19 -11.80 -13.55
N LYS A 121 -21.64 -13.02 -13.46
CA LYS A 121 -20.27 -13.38 -13.83
C LYS A 121 -19.84 -12.88 -15.21
N TYR A 122 -20.74 -12.91 -16.19
CA TYR A 122 -20.48 -12.54 -17.59
C TYR A 122 -21.09 -11.20 -18.01
N SER A 123 -21.66 -10.46 -17.06
CA SER A 123 -22.23 -9.13 -17.29
C SER A 123 -21.15 -8.07 -17.44
N ARG A 124 -21.48 -6.95 -18.07
CA ARG A 124 -20.53 -5.82 -18.22
C ARG A 124 -20.38 -5.13 -16.87
N LEU A 125 -19.18 -4.64 -16.56
CA LEU A 125 -18.92 -3.94 -15.29
C LEU A 125 -19.82 -2.71 -15.08
N ASP A 126 -20.15 -1.97 -16.15
CA ASP A 126 -21.06 -0.82 -16.08
C ASP A 126 -22.47 -1.25 -15.63
N ASP A 127 -22.98 -2.36 -16.16
CA ASP A 127 -24.29 -2.90 -15.83
C ASP A 127 -24.31 -3.40 -14.37
N ILE A 128 -23.24 -4.09 -13.96
CA ILE A 128 -23.07 -4.53 -12.58
C ILE A 128 -23.01 -3.33 -11.63
N LYS A 129 -22.28 -2.27 -11.99
CA LYS A 129 -22.21 -1.03 -11.19
C LYS A 129 -23.60 -0.40 -11.03
N VAL A 130 -24.39 -0.32 -12.08
CA VAL A 130 -25.77 0.19 -12.02
C VAL A 130 -26.61 -0.68 -11.09
N ASN A 131 -26.56 -2.01 -11.23
CA ASN A 131 -27.30 -2.94 -10.39
C ASN A 131 -26.88 -2.91 -8.92
N LEU A 132 -25.58 -2.73 -8.65
CA LEU A 132 -25.07 -2.56 -7.28
C LEU A 132 -25.48 -1.23 -6.65
N ASN A 133 -25.71 -0.18 -7.44
CA ASN A 133 -26.10 1.13 -6.90
C ASN A 133 -27.63 1.31 -6.81
N PHE A 134 -28.39 0.70 -7.72
CA PHE A 134 -29.82 0.96 -7.88
C PHE A 134 -30.69 -0.29 -7.91
N GLY A 135 -30.09 -1.48 -7.99
CA GLY A 135 -30.81 -2.75 -8.05
C GLY A 135 -31.11 -3.34 -6.68
N GLU A 136 -31.53 -4.61 -6.67
CA GLU A 136 -31.94 -5.35 -5.46
C GLU A 136 -30.82 -5.44 -4.42
N LYS A 137 -29.56 -5.51 -4.85
CA LYS A 137 -28.40 -5.63 -3.95
C LYS A 137 -27.88 -4.29 -3.42
N SER A 138 -28.54 -3.17 -3.75
CA SER A 138 -28.08 -1.81 -3.43
C SER A 138 -27.89 -1.55 -1.95
N SER A 139 -28.84 -1.98 -1.11
CA SER A 139 -28.72 -1.84 0.35
C SER A 139 -27.49 -2.57 0.90
N LYS A 140 -27.25 -3.82 0.48
CA LYS A 140 -26.09 -4.62 0.91
C LYS A 140 -24.78 -4.03 0.40
N TYR A 141 -24.76 -3.55 -0.83
CA TYR A 141 -23.59 -2.92 -1.42
C TYR A 141 -23.27 -1.56 -0.75
N SER A 142 -24.29 -0.81 -0.33
CA SER A 142 -24.11 0.42 0.46
C SER A 142 -23.44 0.14 1.80
N ASP A 143 -23.88 -0.89 2.54
CA ASP A 143 -23.24 -1.32 3.79
C ASP A 143 -21.78 -1.74 3.56
N LEU A 144 -21.48 -2.49 2.48
CA LEU A 144 -20.12 -2.84 2.09
C LEU A 144 -19.27 -1.61 1.74
N ASN A 145 -19.83 -0.65 1.01
CA ASN A 145 -19.16 0.59 0.64
C ASN A 145 -18.84 1.43 1.88
N ALA A 146 -19.74 1.50 2.85
CA ALA A 146 -19.49 2.17 4.13
C ALA A 146 -18.30 1.54 4.87
N TYR A 147 -18.19 0.20 4.87
CA TYR A 147 -17.01 -0.50 5.38
C TYR A 147 -15.73 -0.11 4.61
N PHE A 148 -15.76 -0.08 3.28
CA PHE A 148 -14.58 0.30 2.49
C PHE A 148 -14.12 1.73 2.80
N LEU A 149 -15.03 2.67 3.03
CA LEU A 149 -14.67 4.02 3.48
C LEU A 149 -13.94 4.02 4.83
N VAL A 150 -14.34 3.16 5.77
CA VAL A 150 -13.61 2.96 7.02
C VAL A 150 -12.22 2.40 6.73
N LEU A 151 -12.13 1.33 5.94
CA LEU A 151 -10.85 0.74 5.55
C LEU A 151 -9.90 1.78 4.93
N TYR A 152 -10.38 2.60 3.99
CA TYR A 152 -9.57 3.65 3.37
C TYR A 152 -9.10 4.73 4.34
N ARG A 153 -9.87 5.02 5.39
CA ARG A 153 -9.42 5.94 6.46
C ARG A 153 -8.25 5.35 7.24
N ILE A 154 -8.27 4.05 7.54
CA ILE A 154 -7.16 3.35 8.19
C ILE A 154 -5.93 3.36 7.29
N LEU A 155 -6.10 3.05 6.00
CA LEU A 155 -5.00 3.08 5.04
C LEU A 155 -4.40 4.48 4.88
N LYS A 156 -5.23 5.52 4.84
CA LYS A 156 -4.78 6.92 4.83
C LYS A 156 -4.03 7.27 6.12
N PHE A 157 -4.51 6.83 7.27
CA PHE A 157 -3.84 7.03 8.56
C PHE A 157 -2.44 6.39 8.56
N LEU A 158 -2.30 5.16 8.05
CA LEU A 158 -1.03 4.48 7.90
C LEU A 158 -0.10 5.22 6.91
N SER A 159 -0.65 5.68 5.78
CA SER A 159 0.12 6.44 4.78
C SER A 159 0.67 7.75 5.33
N ASN A 160 -0.12 8.46 6.14
CA ASN A 160 0.30 9.71 6.78
C ASN A 160 1.32 9.48 7.90
N ASN A 161 1.40 8.25 8.42
CA ASN A 161 2.27 7.86 9.53
C ASN A 161 3.28 6.78 9.10
N VAL A 162 3.80 6.87 7.87
CA VAL A 162 4.68 5.86 7.28
C VAL A 162 5.92 5.53 8.13
N LYS A 163 6.43 6.51 8.90
CA LYS A 163 7.55 6.34 9.84
C LYS A 163 7.29 5.28 10.92
N TYR A 164 6.04 4.97 11.21
CA TYR A 164 5.64 3.94 12.17
C TYR A 164 5.21 2.64 11.48
N ASN A 165 4.76 2.70 10.22
CA ASN A 165 4.46 1.53 9.39
C ASN A 165 5.70 0.98 8.65
N CYS A 166 6.82 0.85 9.36
CA CYS A 166 8.05 0.30 8.79
C CYS A 166 7.81 -1.11 8.24
N ASN A 167 8.32 -1.38 7.03
CA ASN A 167 8.15 -2.65 6.33
C ASN A 167 6.69 -3.14 6.22
N ASN A 168 5.73 -2.21 6.20
CA ASN A 168 4.31 -2.52 6.12
C ASN A 168 3.77 -3.36 7.30
N GLN A 169 4.41 -3.35 8.47
CA GLN A 169 4.01 -4.16 9.64
C GLN A 169 2.53 -3.97 10.02
N TYR A 170 2.09 -2.73 10.20
CA TYR A 170 0.71 -2.42 10.63
C TYR A 170 -0.30 -2.65 9.50
N SER A 171 0.07 -2.33 8.26
CA SER A 171 -0.77 -2.67 7.10
C SER A 171 -0.91 -4.18 6.90
N SER A 172 0.12 -4.97 7.22
CA SER A 172 0.07 -6.44 7.17
C SER A 172 -0.85 -6.99 8.26
N ILE A 173 -0.81 -6.42 9.47
CA ILE A 173 -1.76 -6.77 10.54
C ILE A 173 -3.18 -6.49 10.06
N LEU A 174 -3.48 -5.28 9.57
CA LEU A 174 -4.80 -4.93 9.05
C LEU A 174 -5.25 -5.90 7.94
N ARG A 175 -4.38 -6.18 6.97
CA ARG A 175 -4.65 -7.10 5.86
C ARG A 175 -5.00 -8.51 6.33
N SER A 176 -4.37 -9.01 7.40
CA SER A 176 -4.63 -10.37 7.89
C SER A 176 -6.06 -10.60 8.39
N PHE A 177 -6.81 -9.53 8.70
CA PHE A 177 -8.22 -9.62 9.11
C PHE A 177 -9.19 -9.65 7.91
N ILE A 178 -8.69 -9.50 6.68
CA ILE A 178 -9.54 -9.36 5.50
C ILE A 178 -9.55 -10.69 4.74
N SER A 179 -10.75 -11.27 4.63
CA SER A 179 -10.94 -12.54 3.92
C SER A 179 -10.69 -12.41 2.42
N ARG A 180 -10.37 -13.52 1.75
CA ARG A 180 -10.14 -13.53 0.29
C ARG A 180 -11.37 -13.04 -0.49
N LYS A 181 -12.58 -13.38 -0.03
CA LYS A 181 -13.84 -12.88 -0.62
C LYS A 181 -13.94 -11.36 -0.49
N LEU A 182 -13.61 -10.82 0.68
CA LEU A 182 -13.63 -9.37 0.89
C LEU A 182 -12.54 -8.64 0.08
N LEU A 183 -11.36 -9.23 -0.09
CA LEU A 183 -10.32 -8.72 -1.01
C LEU A 183 -10.80 -8.71 -2.47
N PHE A 184 -11.51 -9.74 -2.91
CA PHE A 184 -12.12 -9.76 -4.24
C PHE A 184 -13.13 -8.62 -4.40
N LEU A 185 -14.03 -8.46 -3.42
CA LEU A 185 -15.04 -7.40 -3.43
C LEU A 185 -14.41 -5.99 -3.43
N LEU A 186 -13.36 -5.78 -2.62
CA LEU A 186 -12.60 -4.54 -2.58
C LEU A 186 -11.99 -4.21 -3.93
N SER A 187 -11.33 -5.19 -4.53
CA SER A 187 -10.70 -5.05 -5.85
C SER A 187 -11.72 -4.75 -6.92
N PHE A 188 -12.85 -5.47 -6.93
CA PHE A 188 -13.97 -5.24 -7.83
C PHE A 188 -14.53 -3.83 -7.70
N HIS A 189 -14.81 -3.41 -6.47
CA HIS A 189 -15.32 -2.08 -6.15
C HIS A 189 -14.39 -0.96 -6.64
N LEU A 190 -13.08 -1.13 -6.53
CA LEU A 190 -12.10 -0.18 -7.06
C LEU A 190 -12.00 -0.18 -8.59
N CYS A 191 -12.23 -1.33 -9.24
CA CYS A 191 -12.28 -1.45 -10.69
C CYS A 191 -13.52 -0.78 -11.31
N ILE A 192 -14.71 -0.92 -10.70
CA ILE A 192 -15.92 -0.28 -11.22
C ILE A 192 -15.96 1.23 -10.98
N ASN A 193 -15.12 1.75 -10.08
CA ASN A 193 -14.99 3.18 -9.77
C ASN A 193 -13.68 3.78 -10.29
N LEU A 194 -13.23 3.31 -11.46
CA LEU A 194 -11.98 3.75 -12.09
C LEU A 194 -11.94 5.25 -12.39
N ASP A 195 -13.04 5.79 -12.92
CA ASP A 195 -13.14 7.17 -13.43
C ASP A 195 -13.22 8.22 -12.30
N ASP A 196 -13.50 7.79 -11.08
CA ASP A 196 -13.63 8.69 -9.94
C ASP A 196 -12.24 8.97 -9.32
N LYS A 197 -11.91 10.25 -9.27
CA LYS A 197 -10.63 10.76 -8.75
C LYS A 197 -10.40 10.38 -7.29
N GLN A 198 -11.46 10.27 -6.48
CA GLN A 198 -11.35 9.91 -5.07
C GLN A 198 -10.74 8.51 -4.90
N TYR A 199 -11.11 7.58 -5.77
CA TYR A 199 -10.62 6.20 -5.74
C TYR A 199 -9.19 6.05 -6.23
N LYS A 200 -8.61 7.09 -6.87
CA LYS A 200 -7.19 7.07 -7.25
C LYS A 200 -6.29 6.91 -6.03
N SER A 201 -6.50 7.72 -4.99
CA SER A 201 -5.70 7.64 -3.75
C SER A 201 -5.91 6.29 -3.05
N TYR A 202 -7.12 5.74 -3.10
CA TYR A 202 -7.40 4.44 -2.51
C TYR A 202 -6.63 3.31 -3.22
N ARG A 203 -6.57 3.32 -4.55
CA ARG A 203 -5.73 2.38 -5.31
C ARG A 203 -4.25 2.53 -4.99
N GLU A 204 -3.76 3.76 -4.78
CA GLU A 204 -2.38 4.00 -4.37
C GLU A 204 -2.07 3.39 -3.00
N TYR A 205 -3.01 3.42 -2.05
CA TYR A 205 -2.86 2.71 -0.78
C TYR A 205 -2.83 1.20 -0.96
N ILE A 206 -3.74 0.63 -1.76
CA ILE A 206 -3.77 -0.82 -2.05
C ILE A 206 -2.43 -1.29 -2.65
N ASN A 207 -1.89 -0.50 -3.58
CA ASN A 207 -0.58 -0.77 -4.20
C ASN A 207 0.57 -0.67 -3.18
N SER A 208 0.62 0.41 -2.40
CA SER A 208 1.75 0.70 -1.51
C SER A 208 1.85 -0.29 -0.34
N PHE A 209 0.69 -0.78 0.12
CA PHE A 209 0.59 -1.69 1.25
C PHE A 209 0.46 -3.16 0.86
N SER A 210 0.62 -3.50 -0.42
CA SER A 210 0.57 -4.88 -0.92
C SER A 210 -0.71 -5.60 -0.51
N PHE A 211 -1.83 -4.90 -0.64
CA PHE A 211 -3.06 -5.31 0.01
C PHE A 211 -3.71 -6.57 -0.60
N LEU A 212 -3.34 -6.89 -1.84
CA LEU A 212 -3.87 -8.02 -2.62
C LEU A 212 -2.95 -9.25 -2.58
N GLU A 213 -1.98 -9.29 -1.67
CA GLU A 213 -1.05 -10.42 -1.50
C GLU A 213 -1.78 -11.76 -1.32
N HIS A 214 -2.91 -11.80 -0.60
CA HIS A 214 -3.69 -13.03 -0.36
C HIS A 214 -4.87 -13.21 -1.33
N MET A 215 -4.93 -12.44 -2.41
CA MET A 215 -5.98 -12.58 -3.41
C MET A 215 -5.86 -13.94 -4.13
N ASP A 216 -6.99 -14.61 -4.33
CA ASP A 216 -7.06 -15.89 -5.04
C ASP A 216 -7.01 -15.67 -6.56
N LEU A 217 -5.83 -15.32 -7.05
CA LEU A 217 -5.62 -15.01 -8.46
C LEU A 217 -5.86 -16.20 -9.38
N LEU A 218 -5.60 -17.42 -8.90
CA LEU A 218 -5.82 -18.64 -9.65
C LEU A 218 -7.31 -18.84 -9.96
N ALA A 219 -8.18 -18.66 -8.96
CA ALA A 219 -9.63 -18.74 -9.18
C ALA A 219 -10.12 -17.66 -10.16
N VAL A 220 -9.64 -16.42 -10.00
CA VAL A 220 -10.05 -15.29 -10.85
C VAL A 220 -9.56 -15.46 -12.30
N GLU A 221 -8.35 -15.98 -12.49
CA GLU A 221 -7.81 -16.31 -13.81
C GLU A 221 -8.58 -17.46 -14.47
N ALA A 222 -8.85 -18.54 -13.73
CA ALA A 222 -9.61 -19.68 -14.24
C ALA A 222 -11.01 -19.27 -14.71
N ASP A 223 -11.68 -18.41 -13.94
CA ASP A 223 -12.97 -17.85 -14.30
C ASP A 223 -12.92 -17.02 -15.59
N PHE A 224 -11.85 -16.25 -15.77
CA PHE A 224 -11.62 -15.50 -17.00
C PHE A 224 -11.44 -16.44 -18.20
N ILE A 225 -10.56 -17.44 -18.10
CA ILE A 225 -10.29 -18.38 -19.18
C ILE A 225 -11.56 -19.14 -19.56
N ASN A 226 -12.29 -19.67 -18.57
CA ASN A 226 -13.53 -20.41 -18.80
C ASN A 226 -14.60 -19.55 -19.47
N GLY A 227 -14.77 -18.30 -19.01
CA GLY A 227 -15.69 -17.36 -19.64
C GLY A 227 -15.33 -17.04 -21.08
N TYR A 228 -14.04 -16.87 -21.35
CA TYR A 228 -13.54 -16.55 -22.68
C TYR A 228 -13.70 -17.72 -23.66
N LEU A 229 -13.41 -18.95 -23.22
CA LEU A 229 -13.63 -20.17 -24.02
C LEU A 229 -15.10 -20.43 -24.34
N ALA A 230 -16.01 -20.09 -23.42
CA ALA A 230 -17.46 -20.26 -23.61
C ALA A 230 -18.06 -19.36 -24.70
N GLN A 231 -17.36 -18.31 -25.15
CA GLN A 231 -17.85 -17.35 -26.16
C GLN A 231 -17.64 -17.80 -27.62
N GLY A 232 -17.08 -18.99 -27.86
CA GLY A 232 -16.98 -19.57 -29.19
C GLY A 232 -15.69 -19.21 -29.93
N LYS A 233 -14.72 -20.13 -29.89
CA LYS A 233 -13.44 -20.18 -30.63
C LYS A 233 -12.64 -18.88 -30.81
N PRO A 234 -12.42 -18.03 -29.80
CA PRO A 234 -11.19 -17.26 -29.82
C PRO A 234 -10.02 -18.23 -29.55
N SER A 235 -8.91 -18.11 -30.29
CA SER A 235 -7.78 -19.00 -30.05
C SER A 235 -7.14 -18.68 -28.70
N LEU A 236 -6.41 -19.62 -28.10
CA LEU A 236 -5.58 -19.34 -26.93
C LEU A 236 -4.64 -18.15 -27.18
N GLU A 237 -4.22 -17.96 -28.43
CA GLU A 237 -3.38 -16.83 -28.85
C GLU A 237 -4.11 -15.49 -28.69
N ASP A 238 -5.41 -15.41 -28.98
CA ASP A 238 -6.22 -14.20 -28.76
C ASP A 238 -6.33 -13.84 -27.27
N ILE A 239 -6.41 -14.86 -26.38
CA ILE A 239 -6.40 -14.66 -24.92
C ILE A 239 -5.08 -14.04 -24.49
N TYR A 240 -3.98 -14.69 -24.90
CA TYR A 240 -2.65 -14.25 -24.51
C TYR A 240 -2.30 -12.89 -25.09
N GLU A 241 -2.74 -12.54 -26.30
CA GLU A 241 -2.52 -11.21 -26.88
C GLU A 241 -3.23 -10.11 -26.08
N ASN A 242 -4.46 -10.38 -25.60
CA ASN A 242 -5.20 -9.42 -24.79
C ASN A 242 -4.57 -9.22 -23.40
N ILE A 243 -4.13 -10.29 -22.75
CA ILE A 243 -3.39 -10.21 -21.48
C ILE A 243 -2.06 -9.46 -21.68
N ALA A 244 -1.34 -9.75 -22.77
CA ALA A 244 -0.05 -9.15 -23.09
C ALA A 244 -0.08 -7.63 -23.19
N ARG A 245 -1.11 -7.11 -23.84
CA ARG A 245 -1.29 -5.66 -24.04
C ARG A 245 -1.57 -4.95 -22.71
N VAL A 246 -2.25 -5.60 -21.78
CA VAL A 246 -2.52 -5.08 -20.43
C VAL A 246 -1.24 -5.11 -19.59
N VAL A 247 -0.54 -6.24 -19.59
CA VAL A 247 0.70 -6.46 -18.84
C VAL A 247 1.83 -5.52 -19.27
N ASN A 248 1.99 -5.24 -20.57
CA ASN A 248 3.03 -4.35 -21.09
C ASN A 248 2.65 -2.85 -21.11
N GLY A 249 1.51 -2.45 -20.52
CA GLY A 249 1.17 -1.04 -20.34
C GLY A 249 0.69 -0.30 -21.60
N TYR A 250 0.28 -0.98 -22.67
CA TYR A 250 -0.29 -0.35 -23.89
C TYR A 250 -1.65 0.35 -23.66
N SER A 251 -2.15 0.41 -22.42
CA SER A 251 -3.47 0.91 -22.07
C SER A 251 -3.56 2.44 -21.82
N LYS A 252 -2.48 3.22 -21.96
CA LYS A 252 -2.49 4.63 -21.51
C LYS A 252 -2.83 5.71 -22.55
N THR A 253 -3.12 5.40 -23.81
CA THR A 253 -3.38 6.47 -24.81
C THR A 253 -4.75 6.37 -25.48
N LYS A 254 -5.47 7.50 -25.47
CA LYS A 254 -6.70 7.78 -26.25
C LYS A 254 -6.55 7.52 -27.77
N ASN A 255 -5.33 7.29 -28.27
CA ASN A 255 -5.02 7.02 -29.68
C ASN A 255 -5.25 5.57 -30.12
N PHE A 256 -5.54 4.65 -29.19
CA PHE A 256 -5.70 3.22 -29.51
C PHE A 256 -6.87 2.92 -30.45
N SER A 257 -7.96 3.72 -30.42
CA SER A 257 -9.10 3.51 -31.31
C SER A 257 -8.77 3.70 -32.79
N ARG A 258 -7.88 4.67 -33.12
CA ARG A 258 -7.53 5.00 -34.52
C ARG A 258 -6.48 4.07 -35.13
N GLN A 259 -5.54 3.54 -34.33
CA GLN A 259 -4.54 2.60 -34.85
C GLN A 259 -5.12 1.20 -35.13
N PHE A 260 -6.18 0.81 -34.42
CA PHE A 260 -6.85 -0.49 -34.61
C PHE A 260 -7.63 -0.57 -35.94
N GLU A 261 -8.23 0.53 -36.40
CA GLU A 261 -8.88 0.61 -37.73
C GLU A 261 -7.87 0.40 -38.88
N GLY A 262 -6.63 0.90 -38.73
CA GLY A 262 -5.58 0.79 -39.73
C GLY A 262 -5.05 -0.65 -39.92
N ILE A 263 -4.98 -1.43 -38.84
CA ILE A 263 -4.49 -2.82 -38.87
C ILE A 263 -5.55 -3.77 -39.41
N LEU A 264 -6.83 -3.55 -39.09
CA LEU A 264 -7.96 -4.32 -39.63
C LEU A 264 -8.15 -4.07 -41.14
N ASN A 265 -7.96 -2.83 -41.62
CA ASN A 265 -8.01 -2.54 -43.05
C ASN A 265 -6.86 -3.17 -43.84
N LYS A 266 -5.69 -3.43 -43.24
CA LYS A 266 -4.58 -4.17 -43.89
C LYS A 266 -4.82 -5.68 -44.00
N ARG A 267 -5.75 -6.25 -43.21
CA ARG A 267 -6.12 -7.68 -43.27
C ARG A 267 -7.32 -7.97 -44.21
N LYS A 268 -7.97 -6.94 -44.77
CA LYS A 268 -9.11 -7.05 -45.70
C LYS A 268 -8.79 -7.62 -47.10
N ASN A 269 -7.52 -7.74 -47.49
CA ASN A 269 -7.16 -8.23 -48.83
C ASN A 269 -7.10 -9.77 -48.95
N ARG A 270 -7.82 -10.52 -48.12
CA ARG A 270 -8.06 -11.96 -48.33
C ARG A 270 -9.57 -12.20 -48.28
N GLU A 271 -10.13 -12.42 -49.46
CA GLU A 271 -11.55 -12.58 -49.73
C GLU A 271 -12.15 -13.76 -48.97
N PHE A 272 -13.13 -13.49 -48.12
CA PHE A 272 -14.23 -14.41 -47.85
C PHE A 272 -15.52 -13.59 -47.90
N MET A 273 -16.30 -13.83 -48.95
CA MET A 273 -17.60 -13.22 -49.18
C MET A 273 -18.62 -13.84 -48.23
N ILE A 274 -19.10 -13.06 -47.26
CA ILE A 274 -20.43 -13.25 -46.67
C ILE A 274 -21.08 -11.86 -46.62
N GLU A 275 -22.03 -11.65 -47.52
CA GLU A 275 -22.89 -10.48 -47.57
C GLU A 275 -23.79 -10.41 -46.33
N GLY A 276 -23.95 -9.20 -45.78
CA GLY A 276 -25.00 -8.89 -44.83
C GLY A 276 -24.64 -9.11 -43.36
N TYR A 277 -23.63 -8.40 -42.84
CA TYR A 277 -23.61 -8.04 -41.42
C TYR A 277 -23.23 -6.57 -41.28
N GLU A 278 -24.20 -5.79 -40.80
CA GLU A 278 -24.06 -4.38 -40.51
C GLU A 278 -22.88 -4.11 -39.56
N LYS A 279 -21.94 -3.30 -40.05
CA LYS A 279 -21.26 -2.25 -39.27
C LYS A 279 -20.85 -2.62 -37.84
N ALA A 280 -19.82 -3.47 -37.73
CA ALA A 280 -18.72 -3.30 -36.78
C ALA A 280 -19.07 -2.79 -35.36
N GLU A 281 -20.11 -3.36 -34.75
CA GLU A 281 -20.39 -3.34 -33.31
C GLU A 281 -19.33 -4.16 -32.51
N PHE A 282 -18.31 -4.64 -33.23
CA PHE A 282 -17.10 -5.30 -32.77
C PHE A 282 -16.04 -4.33 -32.26
N ILE A 283 -16.43 -3.11 -31.85
CA ILE A 283 -15.69 -2.44 -30.78
C ILE A 283 -15.93 -3.33 -29.57
N LEU A 284 -14.97 -4.19 -29.20
CA LEU A 284 -14.74 -4.71 -27.84
C LEU A 284 -15.77 -4.13 -26.85
N SER A 285 -16.97 -4.69 -26.77
CA SER A 285 -18.15 -3.97 -26.29
C SER A 285 -18.10 -3.85 -24.78
N LYS A 286 -17.19 -3.03 -24.25
CA LYS A 286 -16.87 -2.84 -22.84
C LYS A 286 -16.73 -4.18 -22.08
N ARG A 287 -15.56 -4.81 -22.26
CA ARG A 287 -14.77 -5.52 -21.23
C ARG A 287 -15.60 -6.31 -20.18
N LYS A 288 -15.91 -7.57 -20.47
CA LYS A 288 -16.73 -8.46 -19.62
C LYS A 288 -16.01 -9.13 -18.45
N TYR A 289 -14.67 -9.03 -18.34
CA TYR A 289 -13.90 -9.88 -17.43
C TYR A 289 -13.13 -9.11 -16.36
N PHE A 290 -13.48 -9.35 -15.11
CA PHE A 290 -12.88 -8.74 -13.92
C PHE A 290 -11.35 -8.93 -13.83
N PHE A 291 -10.83 -10.10 -14.22
CA PHE A 291 -9.40 -10.41 -14.19
C PHE A 291 -8.53 -9.40 -14.97
N ILE A 292 -8.97 -9.02 -16.17
CA ILE A 292 -8.24 -8.05 -17.01
C ILE A 292 -8.25 -6.67 -16.36
N TYR A 293 -9.37 -6.28 -15.76
CA TYR A 293 -9.44 -5.03 -15.00
C TYR A 293 -8.48 -5.06 -13.81
N LEU A 294 -8.50 -6.13 -13.02
CA LEU A 294 -7.63 -6.30 -11.87
C LEU A 294 -6.16 -6.05 -12.21
N LEU A 295 -5.66 -6.67 -13.29
CA LEU A 295 -4.28 -6.49 -13.75
C LEU A 295 -4.00 -5.09 -14.33
N SER A 296 -5.00 -4.44 -14.92
CA SER A 296 -4.84 -3.08 -15.47
C SER A 296 -4.89 -1.97 -14.42
N VAL A 297 -5.62 -2.20 -13.31
CA VAL A 297 -5.90 -1.21 -12.27
C VAL A 297 -4.80 -1.20 -11.21
N PHE A 298 -4.29 -2.38 -10.85
CA PHE A 298 -3.34 -2.54 -9.77
C PHE A 298 -1.94 -2.84 -10.32
N SER A 299 -0.94 -2.22 -9.68
CA SER A 299 0.46 -2.50 -9.98
C SER A 299 0.91 -3.81 -9.33
N GLU A 300 2.04 -4.36 -9.79
CA GLU A 300 2.70 -5.52 -9.16
C GLU A 300 2.89 -5.37 -7.64
N LYS A 301 3.02 -4.12 -7.15
CA LYS A 301 3.21 -3.86 -5.71
C LYS A 301 2.01 -4.28 -4.87
N ALA A 302 0.79 -4.19 -5.42
CA ALA A 302 -0.43 -4.64 -4.74
C ALA A 302 -0.40 -6.15 -4.44
N PHE A 303 0.26 -6.92 -5.31
CA PHE A 303 0.35 -8.38 -5.24
C PHE A 303 1.69 -8.88 -4.68
N LYS A 304 2.56 -7.98 -4.20
CA LYS A 304 3.85 -8.37 -3.63
C LYS A 304 3.66 -9.41 -2.54
N GLY A 305 4.35 -10.55 -2.67
CA GLY A 305 4.23 -11.71 -1.75
C GLY A 305 3.19 -12.76 -2.20
N ASN A 306 2.40 -12.49 -3.24
CA ASN A 306 1.50 -13.48 -3.81
C ASN A 306 2.30 -14.48 -4.67
N PRO A 307 2.31 -15.78 -4.33
CA PRO A 307 3.10 -16.77 -5.07
C PRO A 307 2.60 -16.95 -6.51
N TYR A 308 1.28 -16.96 -6.71
CA TYR A 308 0.67 -17.17 -8.03
C TYR A 308 0.88 -16.00 -8.98
N TYR A 309 0.87 -14.76 -8.46
CA TYR A 309 1.05 -13.57 -9.30
C TYR A 309 2.38 -13.62 -10.08
N ARG A 310 3.47 -13.98 -9.40
CA ARG A 310 4.80 -14.03 -10.03
C ARG A 310 4.83 -15.07 -11.15
N ASP A 311 4.37 -16.29 -10.85
CA ASP A 311 4.41 -17.41 -11.79
C ASP A 311 3.49 -17.18 -13.00
N MET A 312 2.30 -16.63 -12.75
CA MET A 312 1.34 -16.21 -13.77
C MET A 312 1.96 -15.17 -14.71
N MET A 313 2.59 -14.13 -14.17
CA MET A 313 3.21 -13.08 -14.98
C MET A 313 4.38 -13.59 -15.81
N ILE A 314 5.21 -14.48 -15.26
CA ILE A 314 6.29 -15.15 -16.02
C ILE A 314 5.70 -15.98 -17.17
N THR A 315 4.64 -16.74 -16.90
CA THR A 315 3.95 -17.56 -17.90
C THR A 315 3.44 -16.69 -19.04
N TYR A 316 2.71 -15.62 -18.72
CA TYR A 316 2.22 -14.70 -19.73
C TYR A 316 3.34 -14.02 -20.51
N GLN A 317 4.42 -13.59 -19.86
CA GLN A 317 5.58 -13.00 -20.55
C GLN A 317 6.27 -14.00 -21.49
N SER A 318 6.34 -15.28 -21.12
CA SER A 318 6.89 -16.35 -21.96
C SER A 318 6.05 -16.56 -23.22
N TYR A 319 4.72 -16.65 -23.08
CA TYR A 319 3.80 -16.74 -24.22
C TYR A 319 3.91 -15.53 -25.15
N ILE A 320 4.03 -14.33 -24.58
CA ILE A 320 4.22 -13.10 -25.36
C ILE A 320 5.50 -13.15 -26.17
N SER A 321 6.59 -13.58 -25.54
CA SER A 321 7.91 -13.66 -26.17
C SER A 321 7.91 -14.68 -27.30
N LYS A 322 7.22 -15.81 -27.10
CA LYS A 322 7.00 -16.82 -28.13
C LYS A 322 6.17 -16.26 -29.30
N MET A 323 5.03 -15.62 -29.03
CA MET A 323 4.20 -15.01 -30.08
C MET A 323 4.95 -13.94 -30.89
N LYS A 324 5.74 -13.09 -30.23
CA LYS A 324 6.57 -12.09 -30.93
C LYS A 324 7.56 -12.73 -31.90
N LYS A 325 8.13 -13.87 -31.50
CA LYS A 325 9.06 -14.65 -32.32
C LYS A 325 8.36 -15.34 -33.48
N ASP A 326 7.20 -15.95 -33.23
CA ASP A 326 6.42 -16.71 -34.22
C ASP A 326 5.74 -15.79 -35.26
N LEU A 327 5.35 -14.56 -34.88
CA LEU A 327 4.72 -13.59 -35.77
C LEU A 327 5.70 -12.69 -36.54
N ASN A 328 7.01 -12.85 -36.35
CA ASN A 328 8.06 -12.01 -36.96
C ASN A 328 7.83 -10.49 -36.75
N ILE A 329 7.20 -10.11 -35.62
CA ILE A 329 6.92 -8.71 -35.29
C ILE A 329 8.18 -8.13 -34.65
N GLN A 330 9.13 -7.73 -35.49
CA GLN A 330 10.34 -7.00 -35.06
C GLN A 330 10.07 -5.53 -34.68
N GLU A 331 8.87 -5.00 -34.89
CA GLU A 331 8.57 -3.61 -34.57
C GLU A 331 7.25 -3.44 -33.85
N LEU A 332 7.31 -3.40 -32.52
CA LEU A 332 6.41 -2.60 -31.70
C LEU A 332 7.25 -2.04 -30.54
N LYS A 333 7.84 -0.87 -30.80
CA LYS A 333 8.43 0.01 -29.79
C LYS A 333 7.36 0.52 -28.81
#